data_AF-A0A954CN47-F1
#
_entry.id   AF-A0A954CN47-F1
#
_cell.length_a   1.000
_cell.length_b   1.000
_cell.length_c   1.000
_cell.angle_alpha   90.00
_cell.angle_beta   90.00
_cell.angle_gamma   90.00
#
_symmetry.space_group_name_H-M   'P 1'
#
loop_
_entity.id
_entity.type
_entity.pdbx_description
1 polymer ?
#
loop_
_entity_poly.entity_id
_entity_poly.type
_entity_poly.pdbx_seq_one_letter_code
_entity_poly.pdbx_strand_id
1 'polypeptide(L)'
;MRSLLYPSILALAFAAPAVAQENLELGKMWTFERPPLAYLESEYGFKPSQEWLDSLRLASIRFGNGCSSSFVSPRGLIMTNHHCTRGDISKVQGENDWLNEGFYAKALEDEVKIPGLTVQQLVSTETVTDRMNAGVEDG
;
A
#
# COMPACT_ATOMS: atom_id res chain seq x y z
N MET A 1 -23.64 58.45 -33.21
CA MET A 1 -23.47 57.00 -33.40
C MET A 1 -21.98 56.68 -33.43
N ARG A 2 -21.40 56.21 -32.33
CA ARG A 2 -20.00 55.76 -32.27
C ARG A 2 -20.00 54.23 -32.23
N SER A 3 -19.57 53.63 -33.34
CA SER A 3 -19.36 52.20 -33.48
C SER A 3 -18.16 51.79 -32.61
N LEU A 4 -18.39 50.87 -31.66
CA LEU A 4 -17.33 50.22 -30.89
C LEU A 4 -17.02 48.87 -31.57
N LEU A 5 -15.93 48.83 -32.31
CA LEU A 5 -15.35 47.60 -32.86
C LEU A 5 -14.58 46.89 -31.74
N TYR A 6 -15.07 45.73 -31.30
CA TYR A 6 -14.36 44.82 -30.41
C TYR A 6 -13.32 44.01 -31.21
N PRO A 7 -12.02 44.01 -30.85
CA PRO A 7 -11.09 43.05 -31.44
C PRO A 7 -11.27 41.70 -30.74
N SER A 8 -11.69 40.69 -31.51
CA SER A 8 -11.66 39.30 -31.06
C SER A 8 -10.21 38.84 -30.96
N ILE A 9 -9.69 38.74 -29.74
CA ILE A 9 -8.39 38.11 -29.47
C ILE A 9 -8.60 36.60 -29.54
N LEU A 10 -8.07 35.97 -30.59
CA LEU A 10 -7.99 34.53 -30.73
C LEU A 10 -6.90 34.02 -29.78
N ALA A 11 -7.29 33.55 -28.60
CA ALA A 11 -6.37 32.91 -27.67
C ALA A 11 -5.98 31.53 -28.22
N LEU A 12 -4.76 31.40 -28.73
CA LEU A 12 -4.15 30.10 -29.02
C LEU A 12 -3.94 29.39 -27.67
N ALA A 13 -4.78 28.41 -27.36
CA ALA A 13 -4.56 27.52 -26.23
C ALA A 13 -3.31 26.67 -26.53
N PHE A 14 -2.17 27.04 -25.95
CA PHE A 14 -1.03 26.14 -25.84
C PHE A 14 -1.46 24.96 -24.97
N ALA A 15 -1.82 23.84 -25.61
CA ALA A 15 -1.90 22.56 -24.92
C ALA A 15 -0.47 22.22 -24.51
N ALA A 16 -0.14 22.46 -23.24
CA ALA A 16 1.08 21.90 -22.66
C ALA A 16 1.02 20.37 -22.86
N PRO A 17 2.09 19.73 -23.36
CA PRO A 17 2.12 18.28 -23.38
C PRO A 17 1.88 17.81 -21.95
N ALA A 18 0.93 16.88 -21.78
CA ALA A 18 0.80 16.15 -20.54
C ALA A 18 2.19 15.59 -20.22
N VAL A 19 2.80 16.05 -19.12
CA VAL A 19 4.12 15.61 -18.70
C VAL A 19 4.01 14.10 -18.47
N ALA A 20 4.49 13.32 -19.44
CA ALA A 20 4.65 11.89 -19.26
C ALA A 20 5.62 11.72 -18.09
N GLN A 21 5.33 10.79 -17.17
CA GLN A 21 6.21 10.51 -16.04
C GLN A 21 7.57 10.06 -16.56
N GLU A 22 8.57 10.95 -16.51
CA GLU A 22 9.91 10.71 -17.10
C GLU A 22 10.64 9.56 -16.39
N ASN A 23 10.36 9.37 -15.11
CA ASN A 23 10.92 8.31 -14.27
C ASN A 23 9.96 7.12 -14.16
N LEU A 24 9.94 6.25 -15.18
CA LEU A 24 9.29 4.94 -15.08
C LEU A 24 10.11 4.05 -14.13
N GLU A 25 9.76 4.04 -12.85
CA GLU A 25 10.35 3.13 -11.88
C GLU A 25 9.88 1.69 -12.10
N LEU A 26 10.54 0.99 -13.02
CA LEU A 26 10.30 -0.43 -13.30
C LEU A 26 10.92 -1.31 -12.21
N GLY A 27 10.23 -1.46 -11.07
CA GLY A 27 10.46 -2.59 -10.15
C GLY A 27 11.56 -2.42 -9.10
N LYS A 28 11.57 -1.30 -8.39
CA LYS A 28 12.47 -1.08 -7.24
C LYS A 28 11.79 -1.51 -5.93
N MET A 29 12.05 -2.73 -5.48
CA MET A 29 11.57 -3.26 -4.19
C MET A 29 12.75 -3.35 -3.22
N TRP A 30 12.70 -2.54 -2.16
CA TRP A 30 13.77 -2.44 -1.17
C TRP A 30 13.32 -3.03 0.16
N THR A 31 14.26 -3.55 0.94
CA THR A 31 13.96 -3.98 2.30
C THR A 31 14.02 -2.79 3.27
N PHE A 32 13.37 -2.94 4.42
CA PHE A 32 13.36 -1.89 5.45
C PHE A 32 14.74 -1.66 6.09
N GLU A 33 15.63 -2.65 6.06
CA GLU A 33 16.98 -2.58 6.64
C GLU A 33 17.98 -1.92 5.69
N ARG A 34 17.68 -1.90 4.39
CA ARG A 34 18.53 -1.31 3.35
C ARG A 34 17.72 -0.41 2.41
N PRO A 35 17.06 0.63 2.93
CA PRO A 35 16.34 1.58 2.10
C PRO A 35 17.33 2.42 1.29
N PRO A 36 17.00 2.82 0.05
CA PRO A 36 17.91 3.56 -0.81
C PRO A 36 17.82 5.07 -0.47
N LEU A 37 18.25 5.47 0.73
CA LEU A 37 18.02 6.83 1.24
C LEU A 37 18.53 7.94 0.32
N ALA A 38 19.73 7.77 -0.25
CA ALA A 38 20.32 8.74 -1.18
C ALA A 38 19.47 8.89 -2.45
N TYR A 39 18.88 7.79 -2.93
CA TYR A 39 17.98 7.80 -4.07
C TYR A 39 16.66 8.49 -3.73
N LEU A 40 16.05 8.17 -2.59
CA LEU A 40 14.81 8.80 -2.15
C LEU A 40 14.95 10.32 -2.00
N GLU A 41 16.12 10.76 -1.51
CA GLU A 41 16.43 12.18 -1.44
C GLU A 41 16.59 12.82 -2.83
N SER A 42 17.39 12.21 -3.71
CA SER A 42 17.67 12.74 -5.05
C SER A 42 16.40 12.87 -5.90
N GLU A 43 15.56 11.83 -5.91
CA GLU A 43 14.41 11.77 -6.81
C GLU A 43 13.16 12.43 -6.22
N TYR A 44 12.98 12.34 -4.90
CA TYR A 44 11.72 12.73 -4.25
C TYR A 44 11.90 13.83 -3.20
N GLY A 45 13.12 14.27 -2.92
CA GLY A 45 13.40 15.17 -1.80
C GLY A 45 13.03 14.55 -0.44
N PHE A 46 12.89 13.23 -0.36
CA PHE A 46 12.38 12.54 0.82
C PHE A 46 13.50 11.87 1.59
N LYS A 47 13.67 12.26 2.85
CA LYS A 47 14.64 11.69 3.78
C LYS A 47 13.92 11.05 4.97
N PRO A 48 13.48 9.78 4.88
CA PRO A 48 12.85 9.13 6.02
C PRO A 48 13.87 8.93 7.14
N SER A 49 13.44 9.16 8.38
CA SER A 49 14.21 8.75 9.56
C SER A 49 14.09 7.24 9.78
N GLN A 50 14.99 6.68 10.59
CA GLN A 50 14.89 5.28 10.99
C GLN A 50 13.58 5.00 11.75
N GLU A 51 13.17 5.89 12.65
CA GLU A 51 11.90 5.79 13.37
C GLU A 51 10.69 5.75 12.43
N TRP A 52 10.72 6.54 11.35
CA TRP A 52 9.66 6.53 10.34
C TRP A 52 9.61 5.19 9.59
N LEU A 53 10.77 4.64 9.22
CA LEU A 53 10.87 3.34 8.56
C LEU A 53 10.40 2.20 9.47
N ASP A 54 10.75 2.24 10.75
CA ASP A 54 10.30 1.27 11.75
C ASP A 54 8.78 1.35 11.96
N SER A 55 8.24 2.57 12.03
CA SER A 55 6.79 2.77 12.10
C SER A 55 6.08 2.22 10.86
N LEU A 56 6.61 2.47 9.66
CA LEU A 56 6.07 1.93 8.41
C LEU A 56 6.11 0.40 8.38
N ARG A 57 7.23 -0.19 8.79
CA ARG A 57 7.40 -1.65 8.87
C ARG A 57 6.41 -2.28 9.84
N LEU A 58 6.27 -1.73 11.05
CA LEU A 58 5.35 -2.23 12.06
C LEU A 58 3.88 -2.02 11.66
N ALA A 59 3.56 -0.99 10.89
CA ALA A 59 2.21 -0.80 10.36
C ALA A 59 1.88 -1.75 9.20
N SER A 60 2.89 -2.31 8.51
CA SER A 60 2.72 -3.17 7.34
C SER A 60 2.49 -4.64 7.72
N ILE A 61 1.52 -5.28 7.06
CA ILE A 61 1.05 -6.61 7.42
C ILE A 61 0.87 -7.47 6.17
N ARG A 62 1.33 -8.72 6.23
CA ARG A 62 0.94 -9.77 5.29
C ARG A 62 -0.41 -10.33 5.70
N PHE A 63 -1.39 -10.19 4.82
CA PHE A 63 -2.79 -10.59 5.04
C PHE A 63 -3.09 -11.93 4.38
N GLY A 64 -3.53 -12.91 5.17
CA GLY A 64 -3.91 -14.24 4.68
C GLY A 64 -2.80 -14.88 3.85
N ASN A 65 -3.17 -15.38 2.66
CA ASN A 65 -2.28 -16.16 1.79
C ASN A 65 -1.39 -15.34 0.85
N GLY A 66 -1.25 -14.02 1.04
CA GLY A 66 -0.28 -13.23 0.27
C GLY A 66 -0.68 -11.82 -0.11
N CYS A 67 -1.82 -11.31 0.37
CA CYS A 67 -2.13 -9.90 0.20
C CYS A 67 -1.33 -9.02 1.17
N SER A 68 -1.29 -7.73 0.86
CA SER A 68 -0.79 -6.70 1.76
C SER A 68 -1.95 -6.04 2.51
N SER A 69 -1.67 -5.57 3.71
CA SER A 69 -2.59 -4.76 4.52
C SER A 69 -1.81 -3.86 5.47
N SER A 70 -2.51 -2.94 6.14
CA SER A 70 -1.90 -2.05 7.13
C SER A 70 -2.75 -1.93 8.38
N PHE A 71 -2.11 -1.79 9.54
CA PHE A 71 -2.76 -1.22 10.72
C PHE A 71 -3.04 0.25 10.48
N VAL A 72 -4.29 0.67 10.73
CA VAL A 72 -4.74 2.06 10.56
C VAL A 72 -5.33 2.66 11.85
N SER A 73 -5.29 1.91 12.95
CA SER A 73 -5.71 2.41 14.28
C SER A 73 -4.93 1.74 15.41
N PRO A 74 -4.84 2.38 16.60
CA PRO A 74 -4.18 1.80 17.77
C PRO A 74 -4.94 0.62 18.38
N ARG A 75 -6.17 0.34 17.92
CA ARG A 75 -6.99 -0.80 18.36
C ARG A 75 -6.94 -1.98 17.38
N GLY A 76 -5.99 -1.98 16.45
CA GLY A 76 -5.79 -3.10 15.53
C GLY A 76 -6.72 -3.12 14.32
N LEU A 77 -7.30 -1.98 13.92
CA LEU A 77 -8.07 -1.91 12.67
C LEU A 77 -7.12 -2.15 11.49
N ILE A 78 -7.46 -3.10 10.63
CA ILE A 78 -6.68 -3.49 9.45
C ILE A 78 -7.41 -3.04 8.18
N MET A 79 -6.68 -2.42 7.26
CA MET A 79 -7.17 -2.06 5.94
C MET A 79 -6.50 -2.90 4.85
N THR A 80 -7.29 -3.50 3.97
CA THR A 80 -6.85 -4.25 2.77
C THR A 80 -7.84 -4.07 1.63
N ASN A 81 -7.57 -4.64 0.46
CA ASN A 81 -8.47 -4.55 -0.68
C ASN A 81 -9.61 -5.56 -0.59
N HIS A 82 -10.76 -5.22 -1.18
CA HIS A 82 -11.93 -6.10 -1.24
C HIS A 82 -11.63 -7.48 -1.87
N HIS A 83 -10.80 -7.53 -2.92
CA HIS A 83 -10.48 -8.79 -3.58
C HIS A 83 -9.64 -9.74 -2.69
N CYS A 84 -8.93 -9.20 -1.70
CA CYS A 84 -8.14 -9.99 -0.76
C CYS A 84 -9.03 -10.77 0.22
N THR A 85 -10.23 -10.26 0.51
CA THR A 85 -11.16 -10.86 1.48
C THR A 85 -12.41 -11.44 0.83
N ARG A 86 -12.64 -11.22 -0.46
CA ARG A 86 -13.85 -11.68 -1.17
C ARG A 86 -14.16 -13.17 -0.92
N GLY A 87 -13.15 -14.03 -1.03
CA GLY A 87 -13.30 -15.46 -0.80
C GLY A 87 -13.59 -15.82 0.66
N ASP A 88 -13.15 -14.99 1.61
CA ASP A 88 -13.44 -15.18 3.02
C ASP A 88 -14.84 -14.69 3.39
N ILE A 89 -15.25 -13.53 2.87
CA ILE A 89 -16.62 -13.00 3.00
C ILE A 89 -17.64 -14.04 2.51
N SER A 90 -17.41 -14.65 1.34
CA SER A 90 -18.28 -15.70 0.81
C SER A 90 -18.49 -16.89 1.75
N LYS A 91 -17.52 -17.21 2.61
CA LYS A 91 -17.60 -18.35 3.55
C LYS A 91 -18.40 -18.02 4.81
N VAL A 92 -18.50 -16.73 5.17
CA VAL A 92 -19.09 -16.30 6.46
C VAL A 92 -20.39 -15.49 6.32
N GLN A 93 -20.77 -15.08 5.10
CA GLN A 93 -21.97 -14.27 4.87
C GLN A 93 -23.30 -14.98 5.18
N GLY A 94 -23.32 -16.31 5.31
CA GLY A 94 -24.54 -17.07 5.59
C GLY A 94 -25.59 -16.89 4.48
N GLU A 95 -26.80 -16.50 4.86
CA GLU A 95 -27.89 -16.17 3.93
C GLU A 95 -27.84 -14.73 3.39
N ASN A 96 -26.92 -13.89 3.88
CA ASN A 96 -26.78 -12.51 3.42
C ASN A 96 -26.00 -12.43 2.10
N ASP A 97 -26.15 -11.31 1.38
CA ASP A 97 -25.43 -11.01 0.14
C ASP A 97 -24.40 -9.87 0.33
N TRP A 98 -23.48 -10.03 1.27
CA TRP A 98 -22.50 -8.99 1.63
C TRP A 98 -21.52 -8.65 0.50
N LEU A 99 -21.37 -9.52 -0.50
CA LEU A 99 -20.54 -9.23 -1.67
C LEU A 99 -21.16 -8.17 -2.59
N ASN A 100 -22.48 -8.08 -2.65
CA ASN A 100 -23.18 -7.11 -3.49
C ASN A 100 -23.70 -5.92 -2.67
N GLU A 101 -24.21 -6.17 -1.46
CA GLU A 101 -24.83 -5.14 -0.62
C GLU A 101 -23.83 -4.46 0.32
N GLY A 102 -22.65 -5.05 0.52
CA GLY A 102 -21.67 -4.62 1.51
C GLY A 102 -22.02 -5.10 2.92
N PHE A 103 -21.09 -4.85 3.84
CA PHE A 103 -21.25 -5.17 5.25
C PHE A 103 -20.67 -4.03 6.11
N TYR A 104 -21.34 -3.73 7.21
CA TYR A 104 -20.89 -2.73 8.17
C TYR A 104 -21.29 -3.15 9.59
N ALA A 105 -20.29 -3.36 10.44
CA ALA A 105 -20.46 -3.59 11.87
C ALA A 105 -20.57 -2.24 12.60
N LYS A 106 -21.64 -2.03 13.38
CA LYS A 106 -21.85 -0.79 14.14
C LYS A 106 -21.06 -0.78 15.45
N ALA A 107 -20.87 -1.96 16.04
CA ALA A 107 -20.10 -2.17 17.26
C ALA A 107 -19.04 -3.27 17.05
N LEU A 108 -18.09 -3.38 17.98
CA LEU A 108 -17.02 -4.37 17.93
C LEU A 108 -17.59 -5.80 18.02
N GLU A 109 -18.66 -5.97 18.77
CA GLU A 109 -19.34 -7.26 18.96
C GLU A 109 -20.07 -7.72 17.69
N ASP A 110 -20.36 -6.79 16.77
CA ASP A 110 -20.97 -7.08 15.48
C ASP A 110 -19.93 -7.53 14.43
N GLU A 111 -18.62 -7.44 14.72
CA GLU A 111 -17.58 -7.87 13.79
C GLU A 111 -17.60 -9.39 13.58
N VAL A 112 -17.65 -9.81 12.32
CA VAL A 112 -17.77 -11.22 11.94
C VAL A 112 -16.39 -11.87 11.94
N LYS A 113 -16.25 -12.94 12.71
CA LYS A 113 -15.02 -13.73 12.74
C LYS A 113 -14.85 -14.51 11.43
N ILE A 114 -13.63 -14.50 10.90
CA ILE A 114 -13.22 -15.31 9.75
C ILE A 114 -12.32 -16.45 10.26
N PRO A 115 -12.83 -17.70 10.38
CA PRO A 115 -12.05 -18.81 10.90
C PRO A 115 -10.83 -19.11 10.03
N GLY A 116 -9.68 -19.26 10.67
CA GLY A 116 -8.42 -19.61 9.98
C GLY A 116 -7.73 -18.46 9.24
N LEU A 117 -8.31 -17.26 9.22
CA LEU A 117 -7.60 -16.07 8.72
C LEU A 117 -6.44 -15.75 9.67
N THR A 118 -5.23 -15.72 9.12
CA THR A 118 -4.03 -15.26 9.82
C THR A 118 -3.48 -14.00 9.18
N VAL A 119 -2.92 -13.13 10.01
CA VAL A 119 -2.16 -11.96 9.56
C VAL A 119 -0.77 -12.01 10.20
N GLN A 120 0.26 -11.54 9.48
CA GLN A 120 1.65 -11.60 9.95
C GLN A 120 2.28 -10.21 9.88
N GLN A 121 2.88 -9.78 10.98
CA GLN A 121 3.58 -8.51 11.11
C GLN A 121 5.10 -8.77 11.11
N LEU A 122 5.86 -7.97 10.37
CA LEU A 122 7.31 -8.04 10.38
C LEU A 122 7.87 -7.25 11.57
N VAL A 123 8.18 -7.94 12.67
CA VAL A 123 8.68 -7.31 13.91
C VAL A 123 10.18 -7.05 13.88
N SER A 124 10.97 -7.93 13.26
CA SER A 124 12.42 -7.77 13.11
C SER A 124 12.96 -8.64 11.98
N THR A 125 14.19 -8.34 11.58
CA THR A 125 14.96 -9.07 10.58
C THR A 125 16.38 -9.24 11.10
N GLU A 126 17.04 -10.32 10.69
CA GLU A 126 18.40 -10.65 11.08
C GLU A 126 19.14 -11.23 9.88
N THR A 127 20.38 -10.78 9.66
CA THR A 127 21.25 -11.40 8.67
C THR A 127 21.78 -12.72 9.21
N VAL A 128 21.34 -13.83 8.62
CA VAL A 128 21.74 -15.20 9.01
C VAL A 128 22.58 -15.93 7.97
N THR A 129 23.12 -15.20 6.98
CA THR A 129 23.87 -15.77 5.85
C THR A 129 24.99 -16.71 6.29
N ASP A 130 25.86 -16.28 7.19
CA ASP A 130 26.99 -17.10 7.64
C ASP A 130 26.53 -18.35 8.40
N ARG A 131 25.46 -18.20 9.22
CA ARG A 131 24.86 -19.29 9.99
C ARG A 131 24.25 -20.36 9.08
N MET A 132 23.64 -19.95 7.97
CA MET A 132 23.08 -20.85 6.96
C MET A 132 24.19 -21.53 6.16
N ASN A 133 25.20 -20.79 5.70
CA ASN A 133 26.29 -21.32 4.88
C ASN A 133 27.13 -22.35 5.63
N ALA A 134 27.29 -22.23 6.95
CA ALA A 134 28.00 -23.22 7.76
C ALA A 134 27.37 -24.63 7.72
N GLY A 135 26.08 -24.74 7.37
CA GLY A 135 25.36 -26.01 7.25
C GLY A 135 25.20 -26.53 5.82
N VAL A 136 25.75 -25.83 4.82
CA VAL A 136 25.71 -26.25 3.42
C VAL A 136 27.07 -26.87 3.08
N GLU A 137 27.08 -28.16 2.76
CA GLU A 137 28.27 -28.82 2.21
C GLU A 137 28.38 -28.50 0.70
N ASP A 138 29.60 -28.42 0.19
CA ASP A 138 29.84 -28.32 -1.25
C ASP A 138 29.34 -29.61 -1.92
N GLY A 139 28.35 -29.46 -2.81
CA GLY A 139 27.71 -30.57 -3.55
C GLY A 139 28.56 -31.13 -4.69
#